data_AF-A0A7Z0E2B7-F1
#
_entry.id   AF-A0A7Z0E2B7-F1
#
_cell.length_a   1.000
_cell.length_b   1.000
_cell.length_c   1.000
_cell.angle_alpha   90.00
_cell.angle_beta   90.00
_cell.angle_gamma   90.00
#
_symmetry.space_group_name_H-M   'P 1'
#
loop_
_entity.id
_entity.type
_entity.pdbx_description
1 polymer ?
#
loop_
_entity_poly.entity_id
_entity_poly.type
_entity_poly.pdbx_seq_one_letter_code
_entity_poly.pdbx_strand_id
1 'polypeptide(L)'
;MKVKCVQSEAFFIVGYEMSSEFPAGFDSLVLGACRRADLVHVGSVGTGFKEAEAIRLRKMLDKLRWKRKQPPLSYSGSADVVWVEPTLIAEIEFRAWTTDGKLRHPSYKGLRERQDNADVFQLD
;
A
#
# COMPACT_ATOMS: atom_id res chain seq x y z
N MET A 1 -19.12 -2.25 -26.46
CA MET A 1 -17.73 -1.86 -26.13
C MET A 1 -17.33 -2.55 -24.83
N LYS A 2 -16.34 -3.45 -24.84
CA LYS A 2 -15.87 -4.15 -23.64
C LYS A 2 -14.63 -3.41 -23.13
N VAL A 3 -14.86 -2.28 -22.46
CA VAL A 3 -13.78 -1.59 -21.74
C VAL A 3 -13.35 -2.53 -20.62
N LYS A 4 -12.10 -2.98 -20.67
CA LYS A 4 -11.48 -3.60 -19.49
C LYS A 4 -11.37 -2.46 -18.48
N CYS A 5 -12.36 -2.32 -17.58
CA CYS A 5 -12.32 -1.36 -16.49
C CYS A 5 -11.20 -1.77 -15.53
N VAL A 6 -9.99 -1.37 -15.88
CA VAL A 6 -8.88 -1.32 -14.95
C VAL A 6 -8.98 0.04 -14.27
N GLN A 7 -9.07 0.04 -12.94
CA GLN A 7 -9.20 1.24 -12.13
C GLN A 7 -7.85 1.53 -11.49
N SER A 8 -7.53 2.81 -11.32
CA SER A 8 -6.25 3.24 -10.77
C SER A 8 -6.49 4.33 -9.75
N GLU A 9 -6.21 4.04 -8.49
CA GLU A 9 -6.48 4.95 -7.38
C GLU A 9 -5.23 5.10 -6.50
N ALA A 10 -5.21 6.16 -5.70
CA ALA A 10 -4.11 6.45 -4.78
C ALA A 10 -4.42 5.93 -3.38
N PHE A 11 -3.47 5.19 -2.79
CA PHE A 11 -3.60 4.60 -1.45
C PHE A 11 -2.37 4.91 -0.60
N PHE A 12 -2.57 5.00 0.71
CA PHE A 12 -1.48 5.13 1.66
C PHE A 12 -0.69 3.83 1.78
N ILE A 13 0.64 3.94 1.82
CA ILE A 13 1.51 2.83 2.22
C ILE A 13 1.60 2.86 3.74
N VAL A 14 1.10 1.80 4.36
CA VAL A 14 1.00 1.70 5.83
C VAL A 14 2.01 0.73 6.42
N GLY A 15 2.59 -0.12 5.57
CA GLY A 15 3.57 -1.11 5.95
C GLY A 15 4.06 -1.88 4.74
N TYR A 16 4.97 -2.81 4.99
CA TYR A 16 5.43 -3.76 3.99
C TYR A 16 5.67 -5.13 4.63
N GLU A 17 5.44 -6.19 3.86
CA GLU A 17 5.70 -7.58 4.22
C GLU A 17 7.16 -7.91 3.90
N MET A 18 7.87 -8.50 4.86
CA MET A 18 9.27 -8.87 4.65
C MET A 18 9.40 -10.10 3.76
N SER A 19 10.28 -10.04 2.76
CA SER A 19 10.68 -11.22 1.99
C SER A 19 11.82 -11.95 2.67
N SER A 20 11.69 -13.27 2.81
CA SER A 20 12.79 -14.15 3.21
C SER A 20 13.84 -14.29 2.09
N GLU A 21 13.41 -14.27 0.83
CA GLU A 21 14.29 -14.45 -0.34
C GLU A 21 14.98 -13.14 -0.78
N PHE A 22 14.32 -11.99 -0.58
CA PHE A 22 14.84 -10.68 -0.98
C PHE A 22 14.87 -9.69 0.21
N PRO A 23 15.82 -9.87 1.16
CA PRO A 23 15.87 -9.06 2.38
C PRO A 23 16.15 -7.57 2.13
N ALA A 24 16.75 -7.24 0.98
CA ALA A 24 17.02 -5.87 0.55
C ALA A 24 15.75 -5.11 0.08
N GLY A 25 14.66 -5.81 -0.23
CA GLY A 25 13.38 -5.24 -0.64
C GLY A 25 12.24 -5.66 0.28
N PHE A 26 11.10 -5.99 -0.31
CA PHE A 26 9.88 -6.44 0.37
C PHE A 26 9.10 -7.36 -0.54
N ASP A 27 8.21 -8.16 0.03
CA ASP A 27 7.39 -9.09 -0.72
C ASP A 27 6.18 -8.37 -1.29
N SER A 28 5.52 -7.60 -0.42
CA SER A 28 4.35 -6.82 -0.73
C SER A 28 4.29 -5.56 0.11
N LEU A 29 3.72 -4.48 -0.43
CA LEU A 29 3.32 -3.30 0.33
C LEU A 29 1.91 -3.47 0.85
N VAL A 30 1.71 -3.14 2.11
CA VAL A 30 0.38 -3.08 2.72
C VAL A 30 -0.21 -1.71 2.41
N LEU A 31 -1.43 -1.70 1.89
CA LEU A 31 -2.15 -0.50 1.47
C LEU A 31 -3.28 -0.16 2.43
N GLY A 32 -3.41 1.14 2.71
CA GLY A 32 -4.48 1.71 3.51
C GLY A 32 -5.28 2.75 2.72
N ALA A 33 -6.59 2.74 2.88
CA ALA A 33 -7.47 3.84 2.46
C ALA A 33 -8.01 4.57 3.68
N CYS A 34 -8.37 5.84 3.52
CA CYS A 34 -9.00 6.61 4.59
C CYS A 34 -10.52 6.38 4.56
N ARG A 35 -11.12 6.02 5.69
CA ARG A 35 -12.56 5.83 5.84
C ARG A 35 -13.08 6.73 6.97
N ARG A 36 -13.67 7.87 6.60
CA ARG A 36 -14.31 8.90 7.47
C ARG A 36 -13.44 9.55 8.56
N ALA A 37 -12.43 8.87 9.08
CA ALA A 37 -11.37 9.32 9.98
C ALA A 37 -10.35 8.20 10.25
N ASP A 38 -10.71 6.94 9.96
CA ASP A 38 -9.92 5.76 10.26
C ASP A 38 -9.19 5.22 9.02
N LEU A 39 -7.99 4.69 9.23
CA LEU A 39 -7.22 4.05 8.18
C LEU A 39 -7.62 2.57 8.08
N VAL A 40 -8.13 2.15 6.93
CA VAL A 40 -8.59 0.78 6.69
C VAL A 40 -7.68 0.05 5.72
N HIS A 41 -7.35 -1.20 6.02
CA HIS A 41 -6.59 -2.05 5.13
C HIS A 41 -7.40 -2.41 3.88
N VAL A 42 -6.89 -2.07 2.70
CA VAL A 42 -7.55 -2.36 1.41
C VAL A 42 -6.84 -3.45 0.61
N GLY A 43 -5.74 -4.01 1.12
CA GLY A 43 -5.02 -5.12 0.50
C GLY A 43 -3.51 -4.92 0.49
N SER A 44 -2.82 -5.95 0.01
CA SER A 44 -1.38 -5.94 -0.21
C SER A 44 -1.07 -5.96 -1.71
N VAL A 45 0.03 -5.31 -2.10
CA VAL A 45 0.52 -5.28 -3.48
C VAL A 45 2.00 -5.69 -3.54
N GLY A 46 2.27 -6.82 -4.18
CA GLY A 46 3.64 -7.31 -4.42
C GLY A 46 4.08 -7.26 -5.89
N THR A 47 3.26 -6.69 -6.78
CA THR A 47 3.51 -6.67 -8.22
C THR A 47 3.66 -5.25 -8.75
N GLY A 48 4.40 -5.08 -9.85
CA GLY A 48 4.61 -3.77 -10.50
C GLY A 48 5.85 -3.01 -10.02
N PHE A 49 6.64 -3.57 -9.11
CA PHE A 49 7.90 -3.00 -8.66
C PHE A 49 9.07 -3.44 -9.55
N LYS A 50 9.97 -2.52 -9.85
CA LYS A 50 11.31 -2.85 -10.31
C LYS A 50 12.19 -3.13 -9.09
N GLU A 51 13.17 -4.03 -9.20
CA GLU A 51 14.07 -4.37 -8.08
C GLU A 51 14.73 -3.12 -7.46
N ALA A 52 15.23 -2.21 -8.31
CA ALA A 52 15.81 -0.94 -7.86
C ALA A 52 14.81 -0.05 -7.11
N GLU A 53 13.56 -0.01 -7.56
CA GLU A 53 12.49 0.76 -6.92
C GLU A 53 12.05 0.12 -5.61
N ALA A 54 11.94 -1.20 -5.55
CA ALA A 54 11.64 -1.92 -4.31
C ALA A 54 12.71 -1.67 -3.24
N ILE A 55 14.00 -1.71 -3.60
CA ILE A 55 15.09 -1.37 -2.68
C ILE A 55 15.01 0.10 -2.23
N ARG A 56 14.73 1.02 -3.16
CA ARG A 56 14.60 2.45 -2.85
C ARG A 56 13.44 2.72 -1.90
N LEU A 57 12.27 2.16 -2.19
CA LEU A 57 11.08 2.20 -1.36
C LEU A 57 11.36 1.61 0.03
N ARG A 58 11.96 0.43 0.09
CA ARG A 58 12.35 -0.21 1.35
C ARG A 58 13.21 0.71 2.21
N LYS A 59 14.20 1.41 1.63
CA LYS A 59 15.03 2.38 2.35
C LYS A 59 14.25 3.62 2.82
N MET A 60 13.28 4.09 2.04
CA MET A 60 12.43 5.21 2.44
C MET A 60 11.48 4.81 3.58
N LEU A 61 10.88 3.63 3.46
CA LEU A 61 9.99 3.03 4.45
C LEU A 61 10.72 2.74 5.77
N ASP A 62 11.97 2.27 5.71
CA ASP A 62 12.79 2.01 6.90
C ASP A 62 13.05 3.31 7.72
N LYS A 63 13.17 4.46 7.05
CA LYS A 63 13.27 5.77 7.71
C LYS A 63 11.95 6.23 8.35
N LEU A 64 10.83 5.74 7.85
CA LEU A 64 9.47 6.06 8.28
C LEU A 64 8.90 4.96 9.17
N ARG A 65 9.76 4.13 9.78
CA ARG A 65 9.30 3.02 10.62
C ARG A 65 8.43 3.51 11.75
N TRP A 66 7.33 2.81 11.92
CA TRP A 66 6.37 3.10 12.97
C TRP A 66 7.00 2.80 14.33
N LYS A 67 7.12 3.84 15.16
CA LYS A 67 7.77 3.75 16.48
C LYS A 67 6.79 3.46 17.62
N ARG A 68 5.47 3.45 17.36
CA ARG A 68 4.46 3.23 18.40
C ARG A 68 4.18 1.74 18.58
N LYS A 69 3.76 1.36 19.79
CA LYS A 69 3.42 -0.04 20.13
C LYS A 69 2.14 -0.55 19.44
N GLN A 70 1.19 0.35 19.18
CA GLN A 70 -0.07 0.01 18.53
C GLN A 70 0.06 0.16 17.02
N PRO A 71 -0.46 -0.77 16.20
CA PRO A 71 -0.39 -0.65 14.75
C PRO A 71 -1.17 0.59 14.25
N PRO A 72 -0.78 1.17 13.10
CA PRO A 72 -1.47 2.33 12.52
C PRO A 72 -2.89 2.03 12.03
N LEU A 73 -3.25 0.75 11.87
CA LEU A 73 -4.58 0.28 11.46
C LEU A 73 -4.85 -1.13 11.98
N SER A 74 -6.11 -1.55 11.92
CA SER A 74 -6.51 -2.94 12.18
C SER A 74 -6.14 -3.83 10.99
N TYR A 75 -5.09 -4.63 11.16
CA TYR A 75 -4.65 -5.62 10.17
C TYR A 75 -4.95 -7.04 10.66
N SER A 76 -5.69 -7.79 9.85
CA SER A 76 -6.08 -9.17 10.15
C SER A 76 -5.29 -10.21 9.35
N GLY A 77 -4.23 -9.81 8.65
CA GLY A 77 -3.36 -10.73 7.91
C GLY A 77 -2.39 -11.45 8.83
N SER A 78 -1.96 -12.65 8.41
CA SER A 78 -1.00 -13.49 9.17
C SER A 78 0.46 -13.22 8.84
N ALA A 79 0.74 -12.28 7.94
CA ALA A 79 2.10 -11.99 7.48
C ALA A 79 2.87 -11.07 8.44
N ASP A 80 4.19 -11.22 8.43
CA ASP A 80 5.10 -10.37 9.20
C ASP A 80 5.23 -8.99 8.52
N VAL A 81 4.37 -8.07 8.96
CA VAL A 81 4.28 -6.71 8.44
C VAL A 81 5.12 -5.76 9.29
N VAL A 82 6.02 -5.05 8.64
CA VAL A 82 6.70 -3.90 9.24
C VAL A 82 5.86 -2.65 9.01
N TRP A 83 5.29 -2.14 10.10
CA TRP A 83 4.50 -0.90 10.09
C TRP A 83 5.36 0.33 9.82
N VAL A 84 4.84 1.24 9.00
CA VAL A 84 5.44 2.54 8.72
C VAL A 84 4.42 3.65 8.92
N GLU A 85 4.91 4.89 8.99
CA GLU A 85 4.05 6.06 8.99
C GLU A 85 3.30 6.17 7.65
N PRO A 86 1.97 6.33 7.65
CA PRO A 86 1.14 6.42 6.44
C PRO A 86 1.26 7.81 5.79
N THR A 87 2.47 8.16 5.38
CA THR A 87 2.83 9.45 4.78
C THR A 87 3.11 9.32 3.28
N LEU A 88 3.45 8.11 2.83
CA LEU A 88 3.70 7.80 1.43
C LEU A 88 2.41 7.34 0.77
N ILE A 89 2.19 7.79 -0.46
CA ILE A 89 1.02 7.45 -1.26
C ILE A 89 1.52 6.77 -2.52
N ALA A 90 0.94 5.63 -2.83
CA ALA A 90 1.22 4.88 -4.04
C ALA A 90 -0.01 4.85 -4.94
N GLU A 91 0.23 4.99 -6.24
CA GLU A 91 -0.77 4.74 -7.25
C GLU A 91 -0.86 3.25 -7.54
N ILE A 92 -2.05 2.70 -7.33
CA ILE A 92 -2.31 1.27 -7.44
C ILE A 92 -3.40 1.07 -8.48
N GLU A 93 -3.04 0.28 -9.48
CA GLU A 93 -3.94 -0.19 -10.51
C GLU A 93 -4.55 -1.52 -10.06
N PHE A 94 -5.87 -1.67 -10.15
CA PHE A 94 -6.58 -2.87 -9.74
C PHE A 94 -7.74 -3.16 -10.68
N ARG A 95 -8.21 -4.41 -10.68
CA ARG A 95 -9.28 -4.84 -11.59
C ARG A 95 -10.68 -4.54 -11.05
N ALA A 96 -10.87 -4.70 -9.75
CA ALA A 96 -12.14 -4.49 -9.08
C ALA A 96 -11.95 -4.37 -7.57
N TRP A 97 -12.90 -3.71 -6.91
CA TRP A 97 -13.10 -3.82 -5.48
C TRP A 97 -13.85 -5.12 -5.16
N THR A 98 -13.46 -5.79 -4.08
CA THR A 98 -14.24 -6.90 -3.51
C THR A 98 -15.35 -6.35 -2.62
N THR A 99 -16.37 -7.16 -2.33
CA THR A 99 -17.46 -6.81 -1.39
C THR A 99 -16.94 -6.51 0.02
N ASP A 100 -15.76 -7.02 0.35
CA ASP A 100 -15.06 -6.80 1.64
C ASP A 100 -14.23 -5.50 1.65
N GLY A 101 -14.27 -4.69 0.58
CA GLY A 101 -13.47 -3.46 0.48
C GLY A 101 -11.99 -3.70 0.22
N LYS A 102 -11.62 -4.81 -0.44
CA LYS A 102 -10.23 -5.12 -0.81
C LYS A 102 -10.00 -5.01 -2.32
N LEU A 103 -8.77 -4.71 -2.71
CA LEU A 103 -8.36 -4.62 -4.10
C LEU A 103 -8.16 -6.00 -4.71
N ARG A 104 -8.72 -6.23 -5.91
CA ARG A 104 -8.54 -7.48 -6.66
C ARG A 104 -7.50 -7.30 -7.76
N HIS A 105 -6.42 -8.08 -7.68
CA HIS A 105 -5.23 -7.98 -8.54
C HIS A 105 -4.62 -6.56 -8.54
N PRO A 106 -4.22 -6.03 -7.37
CA PRO A 106 -3.53 -4.76 -7.31
C PRO A 106 -2.12 -4.86 -7.89
N SER A 107 -1.70 -3.82 -8.60
CA SER A 107 -0.38 -3.65 -9.17
C SER A 107 0.10 -2.22 -8.94
N TYR A 108 1.32 -2.09 -8.44
CA TYR A 108 1.93 -0.80 -8.19
C TYR A 108 2.30 -0.11 -9.50
N LYS A 109 1.94 1.17 -9.63
CA LYS A 109 2.25 1.99 -10.80
C LYS A 109 3.34 3.01 -10.51
N GLY A 110 3.39 3.54 -9.28
CA GLY A 110 4.37 4.54 -8.89
C GLY A 110 4.05 5.17 -7.54
N LEU A 111 5.04 5.85 -6.97
CA LEU A 111 4.85 6.70 -5.80
C LEU A 111 4.31 8.05 -6.26
N ARG A 112 3.36 8.61 -5.50
CA ARG A 112 2.93 9.99 -5.63
C ARG A 112 3.81 10.86 -4.74
N GLU A 113 4.49 11.84 -5.32
CA GLU A 113 5.34 12.76 -4.57
C GLU A 113 4.50 13.70 -3.70
N ARG A 114 4.77 13.67 -2.39
CA ARG A 114 4.30 14.53 -1.27
C ARG A 114 2.99 15.33 -1.40
N GLN A 115 2.04 14.93 -0.55
CA GLN A 115 1.42 15.68 0.58
C GLN A 115 0.84 17.10 0.44
N ASP A 116 1.00 17.82 -0.67
CA ASP A 116 0.36 19.14 -0.78
C ASP A 116 -1.11 19.06 -1.22
N ASN A 117 -1.50 18.04 -2.01
CA ASN A 117 -2.88 17.86 -2.50
C ASN A 117 -3.11 16.42 -2.98
N ALA A 118 -2.69 15.41 -2.23
CA ALA A 118 -2.92 14.04 -2.65
C ALA A 118 -4.35 13.62 -2.28
N ASP A 119 -5.22 13.63 -3.29
CA ASP A 119 -6.55 13.02 -3.24
C ASP A 119 -6.36 11.52 -3.02
N VAL A 120 -6.42 11.09 -1.75
CA VAL A 120 -6.37 9.68 -1.39
C VAL A 120 -7.78 9.15 -1.39
N PHE A 121 -7.95 7.95 -1.96
CA PHE A 121 -9.26 7.31 -2.04
C PHE A 121 -9.91 7.24 -0.65
N GLN A 122 -11.10 7.85 -0.56
CA GLN A 122 -11.94 7.82 0.63
C GLN A 122 -13.01 6.74 0.46
N LEU A 123 -13.05 5.77 1.37
CA LEU A 123 -14.22 4.88 1.46
C LEU A 123 -15.39 5.65 2.07
N ASP A 124 -16.49 5.76 1.32
CA ASP A 124 -17.78 6.29 1.79
C ASP A 124 -18.50 5.32 2.74
#